data_AF-A0A250VMF9-F1
#
_entry.id   AF-A0A250VMF9-F1
#
_cell.length_a   1.000
_cell.length_b   1.000
_cell.length_c   1.000
_cell.angle_alpha   90.00
_cell.angle_beta   90.00
_cell.angle_gamma   90.00
#
_symmetry.space_group_name_H-M   'P 1'
#
loop_
_entity.id
_entity.type
_entity.pdbx_description
1 polymer ?
#
loop_
_entity_poly.entity_id
_entity_poly.type
_entity_poly.pdbx_seq_one_letter_code
_entity_poly.pdbx_strand_id
1 'polypeptide(L)'
;MPAGVEATGVLEAIGPGTDVAPGVTVGGRVTVFPQPGAWSQWIVADAGAVVAVPDELSDEVAAQTLVNPLTTVTLRREAQDHPAVGYDGLLVRTAAGSSVGRLLTGVSLMHNLALADVVRGDRGAAELRKRFPGVPVVATEHPGWVDEIRRAADGRPVSVALAPIGWKLTERLLDLLTPSGKLVSYGQIAQEPISVHASTLLHKSLTLRGKSIGRWLSEARAQGPVRRGRHVRP
;
A
#
# COMPACT_ATOMS: atom_id res chain seq x y z
N MET A 1 -5.12 22.33 3.62
CA MET A 1 -5.68 21.11 4.24
C MET A 1 -5.10 21.01 5.65
N PRO A 2 -5.93 20.88 6.71
CA PRO A 2 -5.44 20.66 8.07
C PRO A 2 -4.54 19.41 8.14
N ALA A 3 -3.52 19.43 9.00
CA ALA A 3 -2.55 18.35 9.11
C ALA A 3 -3.11 17.14 9.87
N GLY A 4 -2.59 15.95 9.57
CA GLY A 4 -3.11 14.68 10.07
C GLY A 4 -4.33 14.20 9.28
N VAL A 5 -4.38 12.90 9.02
CA VAL A 5 -5.47 12.23 8.26
C VAL A 5 -6.04 10.99 8.96
N GLU A 6 -5.31 10.44 9.93
CA GLU A 6 -5.75 9.33 10.78
C GLU A 6 -5.37 9.63 12.24
N ALA A 7 -6.16 9.11 13.18
CA ALA A 7 -5.88 9.20 14.61
C ALA A 7 -6.52 8.03 15.37
N THR A 8 -5.99 7.76 16.56
CA THR A 8 -6.63 6.92 17.58
C THR A 8 -6.84 7.75 18.84
N GLY A 9 -7.97 7.54 19.51
CA GLY A 9 -8.31 8.20 20.77
C GLY A 9 -9.50 7.55 21.45
N VAL A 10 -10.02 8.22 22.47
CA VAL A 10 -11.22 7.79 23.20
C VAL A 10 -12.43 8.54 22.67
N LEU A 11 -13.54 7.84 22.47
CA LEU A 11 -14.78 8.44 22.01
C LEU A 11 -15.50 9.14 23.17
N GLU A 12 -15.63 10.46 23.08
CA GLU A 12 -16.16 11.29 24.17
C GLU A 12 -17.67 11.53 24.07
N ALA A 13 -18.20 11.63 22.85
CA ALA A 13 -19.62 11.82 22.62
C ALA A 13 -20.04 11.29 21.25
N ILE A 14 -21.31 10.87 21.15
CA ILE A 14 -21.97 10.52 19.89
C ILE A 14 -23.11 11.52 19.67
N GLY A 15 -23.20 12.08 18.46
CA GLY A 15 -24.28 13.00 18.10
C GLY A 15 -25.65 12.32 18.17
N PRO A 16 -26.73 13.04 18.55
CA PRO A 16 -28.07 12.47 18.58
C PRO A 16 -28.49 11.86 17.23
N GLY A 17 -29.04 10.65 17.26
CA GLY A 17 -29.52 9.96 16.05
C GLY A 17 -28.41 9.47 15.10
N THR A 18 -27.15 9.43 15.55
CA THR A 18 -26.02 8.96 14.73
C THR A 18 -25.83 7.46 14.88
N ASP A 19 -25.89 6.75 13.75
CA ASP A 19 -25.52 5.33 13.69
C ASP A 19 -24.00 5.17 13.71
N VAL A 20 -23.49 4.27 14.54
CA VAL A 20 -22.05 3.97 14.66
C VAL A 20 -21.76 2.51 14.33
N ALA A 21 -20.52 2.23 13.95
CA ALA A 21 -20.09 0.86 13.67
C ALA A 21 -20.16 -0.04 14.93
N PRO A 22 -20.30 -1.37 14.78
CA PRO A 22 -20.28 -2.30 15.90
C PRO A 22 -19.03 -2.14 16.78
N GLY A 23 -19.22 -2.18 18.10
CA GLY A 23 -18.15 -2.02 19.09
C GLY A 23 -17.75 -0.57 19.38
N VAL A 24 -18.27 0.41 18.64
CA VAL A 24 -18.02 1.84 18.91
C VAL A 24 -18.94 2.30 20.05
N THR A 25 -18.36 2.67 21.19
CA THR A 25 -19.08 3.14 22.38
C THR A 25 -18.39 4.34 23.01
N VAL A 26 -19.15 5.23 23.66
CA VAL A 26 -18.58 6.33 24.47
C VAL A 26 -17.67 5.74 25.55
N GLY A 27 -16.51 6.35 25.77
CA GLY A 27 -15.43 5.87 26.62
C GLY A 27 -14.56 4.77 25.98
N GLY A 28 -14.96 4.23 24.83
CA GLY A 28 -14.20 3.22 24.09
C GLY A 28 -13.09 3.81 23.23
N ARG A 29 -12.06 3.01 22.97
CA ARG A 29 -10.97 3.36 22.04
C ARG A 29 -11.45 3.22 20.61
N VAL A 30 -11.15 4.24 19.80
CA VAL A 30 -11.54 4.30 18.39
C VAL A 30 -10.40 4.81 17.52
N THR A 31 -10.38 4.38 16.27
CA THR A 31 -9.50 4.91 15.24
C THR A 31 -10.34 5.45 14.08
N VAL A 32 -9.85 6.49 13.41
CA VAL A 32 -10.61 7.22 12.40
C VAL A 32 -9.79 7.49 11.15
N PHE A 33 -10.39 7.23 9.99
CA PHE A 33 -9.87 7.63 8.68
C PHE A 33 -11.01 7.57 7.64
N PRO A 34 -11.15 8.56 6.74
CA PRO A 34 -10.33 9.76 6.60
C PRO A 34 -10.73 10.88 7.57
N GLN A 35 -9.76 11.55 8.17
CA GLN A 35 -9.98 12.67 9.09
C GLN A 35 -8.92 13.76 8.95
N PRO A 36 -9.09 14.74 8.04
CA PRO A 36 -8.24 15.92 7.99
C PRO A 36 -8.28 16.69 9.33
N GLY A 37 -7.13 17.06 9.86
CA GLY A 37 -7.03 17.77 11.14
C GLY A 37 -6.85 16.85 12.35
N ALA A 38 -6.61 15.56 12.11
CA ALA A 38 -6.40 14.54 13.15
C ALA A 38 -5.25 14.85 14.11
N TRP A 39 -4.31 15.74 13.75
CA TRP A 39 -3.28 16.23 14.68
C TRP A 39 -3.84 17.33 15.59
N SER A 40 -4.81 16.96 16.40
CA SER A 40 -5.52 17.82 17.34
C SER A 40 -5.84 17.04 18.61
N GLN A 41 -5.99 17.72 19.74
CA GLN A 41 -6.45 17.08 20.99
C GLN A 41 -7.89 16.59 20.90
N TRP A 42 -8.71 17.26 20.07
CA TRP A 42 -10.12 16.98 19.87
C TRP A 42 -10.45 17.04 18.39
N ILE A 43 -11.29 16.13 17.93
CA ILE A 43 -11.78 16.08 16.55
C ILE A 43 -13.26 15.71 16.52
N VAL A 44 -13.99 16.25 15.55
CA VAL A 44 -15.33 15.79 15.19
C VAL A 44 -15.21 15.02 13.88
N ALA A 45 -15.60 13.74 13.90
CA ALA A 45 -15.44 12.83 12.77
C ALA A 45 -16.79 12.30 12.28
N ASP A 46 -16.85 11.95 11.00
CA ASP A 46 -17.96 11.20 10.42
C ASP A 46 -18.03 9.81 11.04
N ALA A 47 -19.19 9.40 11.55
CA ALA A 47 -19.34 8.11 12.23
C ALA A 47 -19.02 6.91 11.32
N GLY A 48 -19.22 7.03 9.99
CA GLY A 48 -18.85 6.01 9.02
C GLY A 48 -17.35 5.86 8.79
N ALA A 49 -16.53 6.79 9.30
CA ALA A 49 -15.07 6.75 9.26
C ALA A 49 -14.44 6.24 10.56
N VAL A 50 -15.25 6.01 11.60
CA VAL A 50 -14.81 5.60 12.94
C VAL A 50 -14.99 4.09 13.11
N VAL A 51 -13.95 3.42 13.61
CA VAL A 51 -14.01 2.00 13.96
C VAL A 51 -13.46 1.78 15.37
N ALA A 52 -13.98 0.77 16.06
CA ALA A 52 -13.51 0.38 17.38
C ALA A 52 -12.08 -0.19 17.31
N VAL A 53 -11.30 0.06 18.35
CA VAL A 53 -9.96 -0.50 18.52
C VAL A 53 -10.04 -1.70 19.48
N PRO A 54 -9.58 -2.89 19.08
CA PRO A 54 -9.48 -4.04 19.97
C PRO A 54 -8.53 -3.78 21.14
N ASP A 55 -8.86 -4.34 22.32
CA ASP A 55 -8.10 -4.14 23.55
C ASP A 55 -6.66 -4.66 23.46
N GLU A 56 -6.42 -5.65 22.61
CA GLU A 56 -5.10 -6.26 22.40
C GLU A 56 -4.12 -5.36 21.64
N LEU A 57 -4.62 -4.31 20.96
CA LEU A 57 -3.77 -3.39 20.21
C LEU A 57 -3.32 -2.25 21.12
N SER A 58 -2.02 -1.97 21.17
CA SER A 58 -1.53 -0.72 21.77
C SER A 58 -1.96 0.49 20.94
N ASP A 59 -1.95 1.69 21.54
CA ASP A 59 -2.32 2.91 20.83
C ASP A 59 -1.38 3.21 19.66
N GLU A 60 -0.09 2.89 19.78
CA GLU A 60 0.89 3.08 18.71
C GLU A 60 0.58 2.21 17.48
N VAL A 61 0.06 1.00 17.70
CA VAL A 61 -0.40 0.12 16.63
C VAL A 61 -1.73 0.64 16.07
N ALA A 62 -2.70 0.90 16.95
CA ALA A 62 -4.04 1.36 16.60
C ALA A 62 -4.02 2.61 15.71
N ALA A 63 -3.13 3.56 16.01
CA ALA A 63 -2.96 4.81 15.25
C ALA A 63 -2.51 4.60 13.80
N GLN A 64 -2.09 3.39 13.43
CA GLN A 64 -1.60 3.04 12.09
C GLN A 64 -2.44 1.94 11.42
N THR A 65 -3.60 1.58 11.99
CA THR A 65 -4.42 0.43 11.52
C THR A 65 -5.27 0.72 10.30
N LEU A 66 -5.44 1.99 9.91
CA LEU A 66 -6.32 2.36 8.80
C LEU A 66 -5.53 2.67 7.53
N VAL A 67 -4.77 3.76 7.49
CA VAL A 67 -4.15 4.24 6.24
C VAL A 67 -3.20 3.20 5.64
N ASN A 68 -2.28 2.66 6.45
CA ASN A 68 -1.26 1.75 5.95
C ASN A 68 -1.86 0.40 5.50
N PRO A 69 -2.68 -0.31 6.31
CA PRO A 69 -3.30 -1.57 5.89
C PRO A 69 -4.26 -1.43 4.72
N LEU A 70 -5.10 -0.39 4.66
CA LEU A 70 -6.00 -0.15 3.52
C LEU A 70 -5.21 0.14 2.23
N THR A 71 -4.10 0.86 2.34
CA THR A 71 -3.18 1.06 1.21
C THR A 71 -2.58 -0.28 0.77
N THR A 72 -2.10 -1.10 1.69
CA THR A 72 -1.57 -2.44 1.41
C THR A 72 -2.60 -3.31 0.68
N VAL A 73 -3.86 -3.35 1.14
CA VAL A 73 -4.94 -4.10 0.48
C VAL A 73 -5.20 -3.57 -0.93
N THR A 74 -5.24 -2.25 -1.10
CA THR A 74 -5.45 -1.61 -2.41
C THR A 74 -4.33 -1.96 -3.39
N LEU A 75 -3.08 -1.90 -2.96
CA LEU A 75 -1.92 -2.23 -3.79
C LEU A 75 -1.83 -3.71 -4.12
N ARG A 76 -2.16 -4.59 -3.17
CA ARG A 76 -2.24 -6.02 -3.43
C ARG A 76 -3.27 -6.33 -4.51
N ARG A 77 -4.49 -5.78 -4.38
CA ARG A 77 -5.56 -5.98 -5.39
C ARG A 77 -5.10 -5.49 -6.76
N GLU A 78 -4.52 -4.29 -6.80
CA GLU A 78 -3.99 -3.76 -8.05
C GLU A 78 -2.89 -4.64 -8.65
N ALA A 79 -1.99 -5.21 -7.84
CA ALA A 79 -0.98 -6.13 -8.33
C ALA A 79 -1.63 -7.41 -8.90
N GLN A 80 -2.61 -7.98 -8.21
CA GLN A 80 -3.33 -9.20 -8.61
C GLN A 80 -4.21 -9.03 -9.84
N ASP A 81 -4.59 -7.80 -10.21
CA ASP A 81 -5.29 -7.53 -11.46
C ASP A 81 -4.42 -7.85 -12.70
N HIS A 82 -3.10 -8.04 -12.54
CA HIS A 82 -2.22 -8.48 -13.62
C HIS A 82 -2.17 -10.02 -13.69
N PRO A 83 -2.42 -10.65 -14.86
CA PRO A 83 -2.64 -12.10 -14.96
C PRO A 83 -1.45 -12.96 -14.51
N ALA A 84 -0.22 -12.47 -14.65
CA ALA A 84 0.98 -13.19 -14.18
C ALA A 84 1.14 -13.22 -12.64
N VAL A 85 0.49 -12.31 -11.90
CA VAL A 85 0.68 -12.21 -10.45
C VAL A 85 -0.09 -13.31 -9.72
N GLY A 86 0.63 -14.11 -8.94
CA GLY A 86 0.08 -15.31 -8.25
C GLY A 86 0.31 -16.62 -9.00
N TYR A 87 0.91 -16.56 -10.19
CA TYR A 87 1.41 -17.72 -10.93
C TYR A 87 2.95 -17.67 -10.99
N ASP A 88 3.50 -17.11 -12.06
CA ASP A 88 4.93 -17.02 -12.33
C ASP A 88 5.52 -15.63 -12.03
N GLY A 89 4.70 -14.57 -12.05
CA GLY A 89 5.13 -13.18 -11.95
C GLY A 89 5.79 -12.78 -10.63
N LEU A 90 6.87 -12.00 -10.75
CA LEU A 90 7.57 -11.34 -9.64
C LEU A 90 7.04 -9.92 -9.42
N LEU A 91 6.74 -9.59 -8.16
CA LEU A 91 6.41 -8.22 -7.72
C LEU A 91 7.68 -7.49 -7.27
N VAL A 92 8.04 -6.38 -7.91
CA VAL A 92 9.14 -5.52 -7.45
C VAL A 92 8.58 -4.33 -6.69
N ARG A 93 9.15 -3.99 -5.53
CA ARG A 93 8.58 -2.94 -4.69
C ARG A 93 9.66 -2.08 -4.10
N THR A 94 9.53 -0.78 -4.30
CA THR A 94 10.48 0.20 -3.76
C THR A 94 10.00 0.77 -2.43
N ALA A 95 10.92 1.32 -1.64
CA ALA A 95 10.67 1.75 -0.27
C ALA A 95 10.11 0.60 0.60
N ALA A 96 10.60 -0.62 0.39
CA ALA A 96 10.10 -1.82 1.08
C ALA A 96 10.28 -1.77 2.61
N GLY A 97 11.23 -0.97 3.09
CA GLY A 97 11.42 -0.71 4.53
C GLY A 97 10.35 0.19 5.17
N SER A 98 9.44 0.81 4.42
CA SER A 98 8.33 1.63 4.95
C SER A 98 7.26 0.79 5.66
N SER A 99 6.35 1.42 6.42
CA SER A 99 5.23 0.71 7.07
C SER A 99 4.36 -0.03 6.04
N VAL A 100 3.96 0.63 4.94
CA VAL A 100 3.25 -0.01 3.83
C VAL A 100 4.08 -1.12 3.19
N GLY A 101 5.38 -0.87 2.96
CA GLY A 101 6.30 -1.84 2.37
C GLY A 101 6.37 -3.14 3.16
N ARG A 102 6.61 -3.06 4.48
CA ARG A 102 6.69 -4.22 5.38
C ARG A 102 5.36 -4.96 5.48
N LEU A 103 4.24 -4.24 5.59
CA LEU A 103 2.91 -4.85 5.58
C LEU A 103 2.67 -5.62 4.28
N LEU A 104 3.03 -5.02 3.16
CA LEU A 104 2.88 -5.66 1.86
C LEU A 104 3.82 -6.86 1.75
N THR A 105 5.06 -6.85 2.30
CA THR A 105 5.95 -8.03 2.34
C THR A 105 5.25 -9.19 3.04
N GLY A 106 4.76 -8.95 4.26
CA GLY A 106 4.05 -9.97 5.04
C GLY A 106 2.82 -10.50 4.31
N VAL A 107 1.99 -9.61 3.77
CA VAL A 107 0.78 -9.98 3.02
C VAL A 107 1.11 -10.76 1.75
N SER A 108 2.12 -10.36 0.99
CA SER A 108 2.56 -11.10 -0.20
C SER A 108 3.00 -12.52 0.15
N LEU A 109 3.79 -12.70 1.21
CA LEU A 109 4.22 -14.02 1.67
C LEU A 109 3.04 -14.88 2.13
N MET A 110 2.10 -14.33 2.90
CA MET A 110 0.88 -15.05 3.33
C MET A 110 0.01 -15.51 2.15
N HIS A 111 0.11 -14.85 1.00
CA HIS A 111 -0.62 -15.19 -0.22
C HIS A 111 0.25 -15.87 -1.28
N ASN A 112 1.45 -16.35 -0.92
CA ASN A 112 2.38 -17.02 -1.83
C ASN A 112 2.72 -16.22 -3.10
N LEU A 113 2.76 -14.88 -2.99
CA LEU A 113 3.18 -14.02 -4.09
C LEU A 113 4.71 -13.88 -4.09
N ALA A 114 5.35 -14.15 -5.22
CA ALA A 114 6.78 -13.91 -5.39
C ALA A 114 7.07 -12.40 -5.42
N LEU A 115 8.11 -11.98 -4.72
CA LEU A 115 8.48 -10.57 -4.63
C LEU A 115 10.00 -10.36 -4.54
N ALA A 116 10.45 -9.19 -4.95
CA ALA A 116 11.77 -8.65 -4.66
C ALA A 116 11.63 -7.23 -4.09
N ASP A 117 12.25 -7.01 -2.95
CA ASP A 117 12.16 -5.77 -2.19
C ASP A 117 13.34 -4.86 -2.49
N VAL A 118 13.06 -3.60 -2.72
CA VAL A 118 14.05 -2.57 -3.05
C VAL A 118 14.05 -1.50 -1.97
N VAL A 119 15.22 -1.24 -1.42
CA VAL A 119 15.46 -0.25 -0.37
C VAL A 119 16.58 0.70 -0.78
N ARG A 120 16.77 1.78 -0.01
CA ARG A 120 17.77 2.80 -0.37
C ARG A 120 19.20 2.31 -0.21
N GLY A 121 19.48 1.65 0.91
CA GLY A 121 20.83 1.25 1.29
C GLY A 121 20.91 -0.01 2.17
N ASP A 122 22.12 -0.47 2.41
CA ASP A 122 22.44 -1.78 2.98
C ASP A 122 21.90 -1.98 4.39
N ARG A 123 21.86 -0.92 5.20
CA ARG A 123 21.26 -1.00 6.53
C ARG A 123 19.79 -1.44 6.45
N GLY A 124 19.01 -0.78 5.60
CA GLY A 124 17.61 -1.14 5.38
C GLY A 124 17.47 -2.53 4.76
N ALA A 125 18.42 -2.92 3.92
CA ALA A 125 18.41 -4.24 3.29
C ALA A 125 18.65 -5.34 4.34
N ALA A 126 19.64 -5.16 5.22
CA ALA A 126 19.95 -6.08 6.30
C ALA A 126 18.79 -6.23 7.29
N GLU A 127 18.18 -5.11 7.70
CA GLU A 127 16.99 -5.13 8.58
C GLU A 127 15.83 -5.91 7.94
N LEU A 128 15.58 -5.69 6.65
CA LEU A 128 14.48 -6.35 5.95
C LEU A 128 14.74 -7.84 5.70
N ARG A 129 15.96 -8.23 5.33
CA ARG A 129 16.38 -9.64 5.19
C ARG A 129 16.27 -10.40 6.51
N LYS A 130 16.62 -9.76 7.64
CA LYS A 130 16.43 -10.35 8.98
C LYS A 130 14.95 -10.56 9.30
N ARG A 131 14.09 -9.59 8.93
CA ARG A 131 12.65 -9.64 9.20
C ARG A 131 11.90 -10.62 8.31
N PHE A 132 12.29 -10.73 7.04
CA PHE A 132 11.66 -11.57 6.04
C PHE A 132 12.71 -12.47 5.35
N PRO A 133 13.20 -13.50 6.05
CA PRO A 133 14.14 -14.44 5.46
C PRO A 133 13.57 -15.08 4.19
N GLY A 134 14.38 -15.17 3.14
CA GLY A 134 13.98 -15.75 1.86
C GLY A 134 13.35 -14.76 0.87
N VAL A 135 13.10 -13.51 1.26
CA VAL A 135 12.75 -12.44 0.31
C VAL A 135 14.04 -11.83 -0.25
N PRO A 136 14.25 -11.81 -1.58
CA PRO A 136 15.33 -11.03 -2.16
C PRO A 136 15.17 -9.54 -1.82
N VAL A 137 16.22 -8.95 -1.26
CA VAL A 137 16.25 -7.52 -0.95
C VAL A 137 17.47 -6.91 -1.61
N VAL A 138 17.27 -5.80 -2.32
CA VAL A 138 18.31 -5.09 -3.08
C VAL A 138 18.38 -3.63 -2.64
N ALA A 139 19.60 -3.09 -2.57
CA ALA A 139 19.84 -1.69 -2.21
C ALA A 139 20.16 -0.85 -3.46
N THR A 140 19.46 0.28 -3.63
CA THR A 140 19.63 1.16 -4.80
C THR A 140 20.92 1.97 -4.79
N GLU A 141 21.62 2.06 -3.65
CA GLU A 141 22.92 2.74 -3.55
C GLU A 141 24.02 2.02 -4.31
N HIS A 142 23.85 0.72 -4.58
CA HIS A 142 24.80 -0.05 -5.38
C HIS A 142 24.56 0.15 -6.87
N PRO A 143 25.62 0.42 -7.66
CA PRO A 143 25.50 0.39 -9.11
C PRO A 143 25.09 -1.02 -9.56
N GLY A 144 24.15 -1.11 -10.50
CA GLY A 144 23.69 -2.41 -11.03
C GLY A 144 22.61 -3.11 -10.18
N TRP A 145 21.97 -2.43 -9.23
CA TRP A 145 20.84 -2.98 -8.46
C TRP A 145 19.72 -3.56 -9.34
N VAL A 146 19.52 -2.98 -10.53
CA VAL A 146 18.58 -3.48 -11.55
C VAL A 146 18.93 -4.90 -11.99
N ASP A 147 20.21 -5.19 -12.22
CA ASP A 147 20.66 -6.53 -12.61
C ASP A 147 20.61 -7.51 -11.45
N GLU A 148 20.78 -7.02 -10.22
CA GLU A 148 20.55 -7.83 -9.01
C GLU A 148 19.09 -8.27 -8.91
N ILE A 149 18.13 -7.38 -9.21
CA ILE A 149 16.71 -7.76 -9.30
C ILE A 149 16.47 -8.80 -10.40
N ARG A 150 17.09 -8.64 -11.58
CA ARG A 150 16.97 -9.63 -12.66
C ARG A 150 17.51 -11.00 -12.27
N ARG A 151 18.64 -11.05 -11.55
CA ARG A 151 19.20 -12.30 -11.01
C ARG A 151 18.28 -12.89 -9.94
N ALA A 152 17.78 -12.07 -9.03
CA ALA A 152 16.86 -12.49 -7.98
C ALA A 152 15.50 -12.97 -8.52
N ALA A 153 15.10 -12.53 -9.70
CA ALA A 153 13.89 -13.00 -10.36
C ALA A 153 13.99 -14.47 -10.78
N ASP A 154 15.19 -15.00 -10.99
CA ASP A 154 15.43 -16.41 -11.33
C ASP A 154 14.55 -16.90 -12.49
N GLY A 155 14.54 -16.13 -13.58
CA GLY A 155 13.73 -16.43 -14.77
C GLY A 155 12.24 -16.06 -14.68
N ARG A 156 11.73 -15.65 -13.50
CA ARG A 156 10.36 -15.15 -13.37
C ARG A 156 10.19 -13.81 -14.09
N PRO A 157 9.03 -13.58 -14.76
CA PRO A 157 8.76 -12.29 -15.36
C PRO A 157 8.55 -11.23 -14.27
N VAL A 158 9.26 -10.10 -14.36
CA VAL A 158 8.98 -8.92 -13.52
C VAL A 158 7.71 -8.26 -14.05
N SER A 159 6.56 -8.65 -13.51
CA SER A 159 5.25 -8.30 -14.08
C SER A 159 4.68 -7.01 -13.51
N VAL A 160 4.92 -6.75 -12.22
CA VAL A 160 4.38 -5.57 -11.55
C VAL A 160 5.42 -4.91 -10.67
N ALA A 161 5.53 -3.59 -10.78
CA ALA A 161 6.33 -2.74 -9.92
C ALA A 161 5.42 -1.83 -9.07
N LEU A 162 5.65 -1.75 -7.77
CA LEU A 162 4.92 -0.87 -6.86
C LEU A 162 5.89 0.19 -6.31
N ALA A 163 5.62 1.47 -6.55
CA ALA A 163 6.57 2.54 -6.23
C ALA A 163 5.90 3.79 -5.63
N PRO A 164 6.31 4.24 -4.43
CA PRO A 164 5.88 5.52 -3.88
C PRO A 164 6.89 6.65 -4.12
N ILE A 165 8.01 6.40 -4.81
CA ILE A 165 9.13 7.35 -4.89
C ILE A 165 8.95 8.34 -6.04
N GLY A 166 8.87 7.86 -7.28
CA GLY A 166 8.84 8.71 -8.49
C GLY A 166 10.22 8.91 -9.13
N TRP A 167 10.33 9.92 -10.01
CA TRP A 167 11.58 10.36 -10.68
C TRP A 167 12.30 9.24 -11.48
N LYS A 168 13.63 9.30 -11.61
CA LYS A 168 14.54 8.37 -12.29
C LYS A 168 14.37 6.91 -11.87
N LEU A 169 13.87 6.66 -10.65
CA LEU A 169 13.61 5.29 -10.21
C LEU A 169 12.47 4.66 -11.01
N THR A 170 11.48 5.45 -11.41
CA THR A 170 10.36 4.99 -12.25
C THR A 170 10.84 4.48 -13.60
N GLU A 171 11.75 5.19 -14.28
CA GLU A 171 12.31 4.76 -15.57
C GLU A 171 13.01 3.40 -15.44
N ARG A 172 13.86 3.23 -14.41
CA ARG A 172 14.55 1.96 -14.16
C ARG A 172 13.58 0.81 -13.86
N LEU A 173 12.48 1.08 -13.16
CA LEU A 173 11.45 0.08 -12.91
C LEU A 173 10.68 -0.28 -14.18
N LEU A 174 10.36 0.68 -15.05
CA LEU A 174 9.74 0.40 -16.35
C LEU A 174 10.65 -0.43 -17.26
N ASP A 175 11.96 -0.19 -17.21
CA ASP A 175 12.95 -1.00 -17.92
C ASP A 175 13.03 -2.44 -17.40
N LEU A 176 12.77 -2.66 -16.11
CA LEU A 176 12.72 -3.99 -15.50
C LEU A 176 11.49 -4.78 -15.92
N LEU A 177 10.36 -4.11 -16.16
CA LEU A 177 9.11 -4.79 -16.48
C LEU A 177 9.22 -5.61 -17.78
N THR A 178 8.62 -6.79 -17.76
CA THR A 178 8.39 -7.60 -18.96
C THR A 178 7.30 -6.97 -19.84
N PRO A 179 7.14 -7.41 -21.10
CA PRO A 179 6.01 -7.00 -21.93
C PRO A 179 4.67 -7.15 -21.18
N SER A 180 3.76 -6.20 -21.43
CA SER A 180 2.47 -5.99 -20.75
C SER A 180 2.55 -5.70 -19.25
N GLY A 181 3.77 -5.52 -18.69
CA GLY A 181 3.97 -5.25 -17.29
C GLY A 181 3.38 -3.92 -16.83
N LYS A 182 3.19 -3.80 -15.52
CA LYS A 182 2.51 -2.66 -14.88
C LYS A 182 3.33 -2.02 -13.77
N LEU A 183 3.50 -0.70 -13.83
CA LEU A 183 4.00 0.09 -12.71
C LEU A 183 2.83 0.82 -12.03
N VAL A 184 2.69 0.61 -10.73
CA VAL A 184 1.71 1.29 -9.88
C VAL A 184 2.43 2.32 -9.02
N SER A 185 2.22 3.59 -9.35
CA SER A 185 2.63 4.72 -8.51
C SER A 185 1.58 4.99 -7.44
N TYR A 186 1.98 5.04 -6.17
CA TYR A 186 1.05 5.24 -5.05
C TYR A 186 1.47 6.27 -4.02
N GLY A 187 2.53 7.02 -4.33
CA GLY A 187 3.08 8.06 -3.48
C GLY A 187 4.01 8.95 -4.28
N GLN A 188 4.42 10.04 -3.64
CA GLN A 188 5.33 11.03 -4.20
C GLN A 188 6.36 11.40 -3.14
N ILE A 189 7.26 10.46 -2.81
CA ILE A 189 8.36 10.72 -1.87
C ILE A 189 9.39 11.65 -2.52
N ALA A 190 9.69 11.47 -3.81
CA ALA A 190 10.49 12.40 -4.59
C ALA A 190 9.59 13.54 -5.11
N GLN A 191 10.10 14.77 -5.11
CA GLN A 191 9.33 15.94 -5.54
C GLN A 191 9.36 16.09 -7.07
N GLU A 192 10.34 15.47 -7.70
CA GLU A 192 10.59 15.63 -9.11
C GLU A 192 9.62 14.80 -9.97
N PRO A 193 9.28 15.29 -11.18
CA PRO A 193 8.30 14.63 -12.03
C PRO A 193 8.78 13.26 -12.50
N ILE A 194 7.82 12.39 -12.77
CA ILE A 194 8.05 11.16 -13.52
C ILE A 194 8.16 11.57 -15.00
N SER A 195 9.38 11.52 -15.54
CA SER A 195 9.62 11.62 -16.98
C SER A 195 9.64 10.22 -17.56
N VAL A 196 8.87 9.97 -18.62
CA VAL A 196 8.86 8.69 -19.35
C VAL A 196 8.71 9.00 -20.82
N HIS A 197 9.66 8.51 -21.63
CA HIS A 197 9.53 8.61 -23.08
C HIS A 197 8.42 7.66 -23.56
N ALA A 198 7.55 8.13 -24.46
CA ALA A 198 6.39 7.34 -24.91
C ALA A 198 6.78 5.97 -25.49
N SER A 199 7.93 5.88 -26.17
CA SER A 199 8.43 4.61 -26.71
C SER A 199 8.69 3.54 -25.65
N THR A 200 9.07 3.92 -24.41
CA THR A 200 9.24 2.99 -23.29
C THR A 200 7.93 2.24 -23.01
N LEU A 201 6.80 2.95 -23.07
CA LEU A 201 5.48 2.35 -22.89
C LEU A 201 5.06 1.53 -24.12
N LEU A 202 5.26 2.08 -25.32
CA LEU A 202 4.79 1.47 -26.56
C LEU A 202 5.50 0.15 -26.89
N HIS A 203 6.83 0.06 -26.74
CA HIS A 203 7.62 -1.11 -27.13
C HIS A 203 7.30 -2.39 -26.34
N LYS A 204 6.84 -2.22 -25.09
CA LYS A 204 6.50 -3.33 -24.20
C LYS A 204 5.01 -3.34 -23.84
N SER A 205 4.19 -2.46 -24.41
CA SER A 205 2.78 -2.28 -24.03
C SER A 205 2.58 -2.11 -22.51
N LEU A 206 3.43 -1.30 -21.87
CA LEU A 206 3.42 -1.13 -20.41
C LEU A 206 2.24 -0.28 -19.93
N THR A 207 1.82 -0.53 -18.69
CA THR A 207 0.87 0.33 -17.98
C THR A 207 1.58 1.12 -16.88
N LEU A 208 1.41 2.45 -16.87
CA LEU A 208 1.75 3.31 -15.73
C LEU A 208 0.46 3.80 -15.09
N ARG A 209 0.20 3.39 -13.83
CA ARG A 209 -1.07 3.68 -13.14
C ARG A 209 -0.85 4.36 -11.80
N GLY A 210 -1.59 5.43 -11.54
CA GLY A 210 -1.67 6.06 -10.23
C GLY A 210 -2.71 5.39 -9.33
N LYS A 211 -2.39 5.21 -8.04
CA LYS A 211 -3.33 4.76 -7.00
C LYS A 211 -3.21 5.63 -5.76
N SER A 212 -4.35 5.94 -5.16
CA SER A 212 -4.43 6.68 -3.90
C SER A 212 -5.57 6.13 -3.07
N ILE A 213 -5.32 5.90 -1.79
CA ILE A 213 -6.34 5.52 -0.82
C ILE A 213 -7.47 6.56 -0.73
N GLY A 214 -7.15 7.85 -0.87
CA GLY A 214 -8.15 8.91 -0.87
C GLY A 214 -9.10 8.81 -2.07
N ARG A 215 -8.58 8.47 -3.26
CA ARG A 215 -9.41 8.24 -4.45
C ARG A 215 -10.27 6.99 -4.31
N TRP A 216 -9.69 5.91 -3.78
CA TRP A 216 -10.43 4.66 -3.53
C TRP A 216 -11.63 4.88 -2.59
N LEU A 217 -11.45 5.66 -1.52
CA LEU A 217 -12.53 6.03 -0.61
C LEU A 217 -13.65 6.82 -1.29
N SER A 218 -13.29 7.81 -2.12
CA SER A 218 -14.28 8.59 -2.88
C SER A 218 -15.08 7.71 -3.84
N GLU A 219 -14.43 6.77 -4.53
CA GLU A 219 -15.08 5.82 -5.43
C GLU A 219 -16.00 4.85 -4.66
N ALA A 220 -15.57 4.35 -3.50
CA ALA A 220 -16.39 3.48 -2.65
C ALA A 220 -17.64 4.21 -2.11
N ARG A 221 -17.50 5.49 -1.70
CA ARG A 221 -18.62 6.31 -1.24
C ARG A 221 -19.63 6.60 -2.36
N ALA A 222 -19.15 6.82 -3.59
CA ALA A 222 -20.01 7.07 -4.76
C ALA A 222 -20.84 5.84 -5.18
N GLN A 223 -20.38 4.63 -4.85
CA GLN A 223 -21.08 3.37 -5.18
C GLN A 223 -22.23 3.03 -4.20
N GLY A 224 -22.41 3.82 -3.13
CA GLY A 224 -23.43 3.58 -2.10
C GLY A 224 -23.17 2.30 -1.29
N PRO A 225 -23.99 1.99 -0.28
CA PRO A 225 -23.93 0.70 0.40
C PRO A 225 -24.26 -0.39 -0.62
N VAL A 226 -23.24 -1.11 -1.07
CA VAL A 226 -23.41 -2.36 -1.81
C VAL A 226 -24.29 -3.24 -0.92
N ARG A 227 -25.54 -3.49 -1.35
CA ARG A 227 -26.40 -4.50 -0.73
C ARG A 227 -25.57 -5.77 -0.65
N ARG A 228 -25.14 -6.15 0.56
CA ARG A 228 -24.49 -7.43 0.82
C ARG A 228 -25.51 -8.52 0.51
N GLY A 229 -25.63 -8.88 -0.76
CA GLY A 229 -26.36 -10.05 -1.19
C GLY A 229 -25.68 -11.24 -0.55
N ARG A 230 -26.40 -11.92 0.34
CA ARG A 230 -26.05 -13.27 0.80
C ARG A 230 -25.79 -14.12 -0.45
N HIS A 231 -24.54 -14.40 -0.76
CA HIS A 231 -24.16 -15.51 -1.61
C HIS A 231 -23.42 -16.48 -0.70
N VAL A 232 -24.21 -17.19 0.10
CA VAL A 232 -23.85 -18.53 0.52
C VAL A 232 -24.27 -19.41 -0.66
N ARG A 233 -23.30 -20.07 -1.30
CA ARG A 233 -23.53 -21.21 -2.18
C ARG A 233 -22.69 -22.37 -1.64
N PRO A 234 -23.20 -23.60 -1.82
CA PRO A 234 -23.14 -24.69 -0.85
C PRO A 234 -21.73 -25.21 -0.55
#